data_AF-A0A9P7JQR1-F1
#
_entry.id   AF-A0A9P7JQR1-F1
#
_cell.length_a   1.000
_cell.length_b   1.000
_cell.length_c   1.000
_cell.angle_alpha   90.00
_cell.angle_beta   90.00
_cell.angle_gamma   90.00
#
_symmetry.space_group_name_H-M   'P 1'
#
loop_
_entity.id
_entity.type
_entity.pdbx_description
1 polymer ?
#
loop_
_entity_poly.entity_id
_entity_poly.type
_entity_poly.pdbx_seq_one_letter_code
_entity_poly.pdbx_strand_id
1 'polypeptide(L)'
;STLYPGVHYKDNHASLEPMSFIVCFPGTFPRQLLERSDIPVRISVSIDQEYGTFTTPVIEVVSSDLSRCNSILHCSGDLDNSTSAMSYDDDKPTISFLPLPLSFDYINPADWQTVYRQIQEWLTTEVDTESSLWTWGRDAFWLAFVAAYPSFPMGKWPMWDPRIPLEGSFIEHWLERSNDSN
;
A
#
# COMPACT_ATOMS: atom_id res chain seq x y z
N SER A 1 6.96 -13.09 -10.41
CA SER A 1 7.44 -13.35 -11.77
C SER A 1 8.67 -14.21 -11.70
N THR A 2 8.88 -15.12 -12.65
CA THR A 2 10.07 -15.98 -12.70
C THR A 2 11.05 -15.39 -13.72
N LEU A 3 12.29 -15.17 -13.29
CA LEU A 3 13.36 -14.64 -14.12
C LEU A 3 14.43 -15.70 -14.30
N TYR A 4 15.01 -15.77 -15.50
CA TYR A 4 16.03 -16.75 -15.86
C TYR A 4 17.34 -16.03 -16.15
N PRO A 5 18.28 -15.97 -15.18
CA PRO A 5 19.59 -15.39 -15.43
C PRO A 5 20.38 -16.24 -16.44
N GLY A 6 21.28 -15.60 -17.18
CA GLY A 6 22.23 -16.29 -18.03
C GLY A 6 23.09 -17.25 -17.21
N VAL A 7 23.51 -18.35 -17.82
CA VAL A 7 24.43 -19.30 -17.19
C VAL A 7 25.77 -19.19 -17.89
N HIS A 8 26.78 -18.78 -17.14
CA HIS A 8 28.15 -18.75 -17.61
C HIS A 8 28.83 -20.08 -17.25
N TYR A 9 29.35 -20.77 -18.26
CA TYR A 9 30.12 -22.01 -18.09
C TYR A 9 31.61 -21.71 -18.18
N LYS A 10 32.35 -22.06 -17.13
CA LYS A 10 33.81 -21.95 -17.11
C LYS A 10 34.42 -23.23 -16.54
N ASP A 11 35.21 -23.90 -17.37
CA ASP A 11 35.82 -25.20 -17.08
C ASP A 11 34.76 -26.25 -16.68
N ASN A 12 34.78 -26.68 -15.41
CA ASN A 12 33.82 -27.62 -14.81
C ASN A 12 32.77 -26.95 -13.92
N HIS A 13 32.69 -25.61 -13.93
CA HIS A 13 31.77 -24.86 -13.09
C HIS A 13 30.77 -24.08 -13.95
N ALA A 14 29.53 -24.03 -13.48
CA ALA A 14 28.50 -23.15 -14.00
C ALA A 14 28.16 -22.11 -12.93
N SER A 15 28.06 -20.85 -13.32
CA SER A 15 27.66 -19.75 -12.45
C SER A 15 26.56 -18.94 -13.10
N LEU A 16 25.62 -18.46 -12.30
CA LEU A 16 24.59 -17.53 -12.77
C LEU A 16 25.23 -16.16 -13.04
N GLU A 17 24.91 -15.57 -14.19
CA GLU A 17 25.33 -14.22 -14.53
C GLU A 17 24.58 -13.20 -13.66
N PRO A 18 25.25 -12.14 -13.18
CA PRO A 18 24.56 -11.05 -12.49
C PRO A 18 23.48 -10.43 -13.38
N MET A 19 22.30 -10.23 -12.81
CA MET A 19 21.17 -9.60 -13.49
C MET A 19 20.77 -8.34 -12.73
N SER A 20 20.49 -7.26 -13.47
CA SER A 20 19.90 -6.04 -12.92
C SER A 20 18.44 -5.96 -13.32
N PHE A 21 17.58 -5.63 -12.38
CA PHE A 21 16.18 -5.30 -12.66
C PHE A 21 15.81 -4.01 -11.95
N ILE A 22 14.89 -3.27 -12.56
CA ILE A 22 14.41 -1.99 -12.05
C ILE A 22 12.97 -2.19 -11.61
N VAL A 23 12.66 -1.81 -10.37
CA VAL A 23 11.29 -1.79 -9.84
C VAL A 23 10.81 -0.35 -9.89
N CYS A 24 9.73 -0.09 -10.62
CA CYS A 24 9.10 1.22 -10.71
C CYS A 24 7.76 1.21 -9.96
N PHE A 25 7.48 2.29 -9.23
CA PHE A 25 6.21 2.50 -8.52
C PHE A 25 5.46 3.68 -9.17
N PRO A 26 4.75 3.47 -10.28
CA PRO A 26 3.96 4.52 -10.89
C PRO A 26 2.79 4.90 -9.97
N GLY A 27 2.50 6.19 -9.84
CA GLY A 27 1.40 6.70 -9.03
C GLY A 27 1.79 7.86 -8.13
N THR A 28 0.85 8.33 -7.32
CA THR A 28 1.10 9.37 -6.32
C THR A 28 0.67 8.90 -4.94
N PHE A 29 1.49 9.20 -3.93
CA PHE A 29 1.13 9.04 -2.54
C PHE A 29 0.49 10.34 -2.01
N PRO A 30 -0.54 10.27 -1.14
CA PRO A 30 -0.99 11.43 -0.39
C PRO A 30 0.15 11.97 0.47
N ARG A 31 0.44 13.27 0.35
CA ARG A 31 1.53 13.92 1.11
C ARG A 31 1.37 13.73 2.62
N GLN A 32 0.14 13.73 3.10
CA GLN A 32 -0.19 13.58 4.52
C GLN A 32 0.22 12.20 5.09
N LEU A 33 0.37 11.17 4.24
CA LEU A 33 0.85 9.85 4.66
C LEU A 33 2.38 9.76 4.72
N LEU A 34 3.09 10.69 4.09
CA LEU A 34 4.55 10.70 4.01
C LEU A 34 5.22 11.60 5.05
N GLU A 35 4.46 12.39 5.80
CA GLU A 35 5.02 13.34 6.78
C GLU A 35 5.71 12.67 7.98
N ARG A 36 5.53 11.36 8.19
CA ARG A 36 6.02 10.67 9.39
C ARG A 36 6.76 9.34 9.17
N SER A 37 6.93 8.85 7.94
CA SER A 37 7.48 7.50 7.75
C SER A 37 8.15 7.29 6.39
N ASP A 38 9.27 6.57 6.39
CA ASP A 38 9.79 5.91 5.18
C ASP A 38 8.75 4.89 4.69
N ILE A 39 8.51 4.79 3.38
CA ILE A 39 7.62 3.78 2.82
C ILE A 39 8.35 2.43 2.85
N PRO A 40 7.89 1.43 3.62
CA PRO A 40 8.56 0.14 3.64
C PRO A 40 8.33 -0.59 2.32
N VAL A 41 9.41 -0.93 1.62
CA VAL A 41 9.37 -1.77 0.41
C VAL A 41 10.02 -3.11 0.74
N ARG A 42 9.26 -4.21 0.58
CA ARG A 42 9.77 -5.58 0.72
C ARG A 42 10.00 -6.18 -0.66
N ILE A 43 11.22 -6.61 -0.93
CA ILE A 43 11.61 -7.37 -2.12
C ILE A 43 12.14 -8.72 -1.64
N SER A 44 11.68 -9.81 -2.26
CA SER A 44 12.19 -11.15 -2.00
C SER A 44 12.65 -11.81 -3.30
N VAL A 45 13.84 -12.41 -3.25
CA VAL A 45 14.41 -13.21 -4.34
C VAL A 45 14.73 -14.57 -3.76
N SER A 46 14.28 -15.62 -4.46
CA SER A 46 14.51 -17.02 -4.08
C SER A 46 14.92 -17.82 -5.30
N ILE A 47 15.72 -18.86 -5.07
CA ILE A 47 16.03 -19.87 -6.08
C ILE A 47 15.26 -21.15 -5.74
N ASP A 48 14.92 -21.94 -6.75
CA ASP A 48 14.25 -23.21 -6.55
C ASP A 48 15.06 -24.14 -5.64
N GLN A 49 14.33 -24.95 -4.86
CA GLN A 49 14.90 -25.78 -3.81
C GLN A 49 16.00 -26.71 -4.32
N GLU A 50 15.88 -27.20 -5.56
CA GLU A 50 16.87 -28.06 -6.21
C GLU A 50 18.23 -27.38 -6.44
N TYR A 51 18.26 -26.04 -6.51
CA TYR A 51 19.48 -25.26 -6.70
C TYR A 51 19.95 -24.52 -5.44
N GLY A 52 19.15 -24.51 -4.37
CA GLY A 52 19.40 -23.71 -3.16
C GLY A 52 20.65 -24.09 -2.37
N THR A 53 21.24 -25.27 -2.63
CA THR A 53 22.51 -25.69 -2.03
C THR A 53 23.74 -25.18 -2.78
N PHE A 54 23.59 -24.74 -4.04
CA PHE A 54 24.69 -24.33 -4.90
C PHE A 54 24.92 -22.83 -4.91
N THR A 55 23.88 -22.04 -4.63
CA THR A 55 23.98 -20.58 -4.64
C THR A 55 22.94 -19.94 -3.72
N THR A 56 23.27 -18.72 -3.27
CA THR A 56 22.38 -17.89 -2.45
C THR A 56 22.16 -16.58 -3.19
N PRO A 57 20.92 -16.15 -3.41
CA PRO A 57 20.66 -14.85 -4.04
C PRO A 57 21.18 -13.72 -3.15
N VAL A 58 21.91 -12.79 -3.76
CA VAL A 58 22.37 -11.57 -3.11
C VAL A 58 21.64 -10.40 -3.74
N ILE A 59 21.03 -9.55 -2.91
CA ILE A 59 20.36 -8.32 -3.33
C ILE A 59 21.24 -7.16 -2.90
N GLU A 60 21.73 -6.39 -3.88
CA GLU A 60 22.43 -5.14 -3.63
C GLU A 60 21.52 -3.97 -3.99
N VAL A 61 21.37 -3.02 -3.06
CA VAL A 61 20.57 -1.81 -3.27
C VAL A 61 21.52 -0.69 -3.66
N VAL A 62 21.44 -0.27 -4.92
CA VAL A 62 22.18 0.89 -5.42
C VAL A 62 21.22 2.06 -5.54
N SER A 63 21.37 3.05 -4.66
CA SER A 63 20.67 4.33 -4.80
C SER A 63 21.28 5.08 -5.97
N SER A 64 20.59 5.11 -7.11
CA SER A 64 20.96 5.92 -8.25
C SER A 64 20.02 7.12 -8.32
N ASP A 65 20.56 8.34 -8.46
CA ASP A 65 19.75 9.53 -8.75
C ASP A 65 18.98 9.30 -10.06
N LEU A 66 17.68 8.99 -9.93
CA LEU A 66 16.79 8.60 -11.03
C LEU A 66 16.46 9.75 -12.00
N SER A 67 17.03 10.95 -11.81
CA SER A 67 16.93 12.08 -12.75
C SER A 67 17.39 11.72 -14.18
N ARG A 68 18.11 10.60 -14.34
CA ARG A 68 18.56 10.05 -15.64
C ARG A 68 17.69 8.94 -16.25
N CYS A 69 16.69 8.40 -15.53
CA CYS A 69 15.84 7.33 -16.07
C CYS A 69 14.60 7.83 -16.83
N ASN A 70 14.38 9.14 -16.91
CA ASN A 70 13.29 9.75 -17.68
C ASN A 70 13.34 9.42 -19.19
N SER A 71 14.44 8.87 -19.72
CA SER A 71 14.57 8.53 -21.14
C SER A 71 14.34 7.07 -21.51
N ILE A 72 14.26 6.13 -20.55
CA ILE A 72 14.24 4.69 -20.86
C ILE A 72 12.84 4.06 -20.68
N LEU A 73 11.94 4.70 -19.93
CA LEU A 73 10.58 4.19 -19.72
C LEU A 73 9.55 5.29 -20.02
N HIS A 74 9.34 5.55 -21.31
CA HIS A 74 8.06 6.07 -21.78
C HIS A 74 7.02 4.95 -21.60
N CYS A 75 6.46 4.82 -20.41
CA CYS A 75 5.13 4.26 -20.27
C CYS A 75 4.19 5.31 -20.89
N SER A 76 3.74 5.07 -22.12
CA SER A 76 2.84 5.94 -22.86
C SER A 76 1.62 6.33 -22.02
N GLY A 77 1.62 7.57 -21.60
CA GLY A 77 0.44 8.41 -21.41
C GLY A 77 0.88 9.79 -21.89
N ASP A 78 0.42 10.18 -23.07
CA ASP A 78 0.74 11.45 -23.71
C ASP A 78 0.63 12.62 -22.73
N LEU A 79 1.72 13.35 -22.51
CA LEU A 79 1.63 14.73 -22.06
C LEU A 79 2.48 15.60 -22.96
N ASP A 80 1.77 16.30 -23.84
CA ASP A 80 2.26 17.38 -24.63
C ASP A 80 3.00 18.40 -23.76
N ASN A 81 4.18 18.74 -24.26
CA ASN A 81 5.00 19.84 -23.84
C ASN A 81 4.22 21.16 -24.00
N SER A 82 3.57 21.60 -22.94
CA SER A 82 3.11 22.98 -22.80
C SER A 82 3.32 23.42 -21.37
N THR A 83 4.40 24.19 -21.19
CA THR A 83 4.69 25.06 -20.06
C THR A 83 3.46 25.89 -19.72
N SER A 84 2.64 25.38 -18.81
CA SER A 84 1.57 26.14 -18.17
C SER A 84 1.81 26.06 -16.67
N ALA A 85 1.95 27.22 -16.05
CA ALA A 85 2.19 27.38 -14.63
C ALA A 85 1.28 26.45 -13.83
N MET A 86 1.86 25.62 -12.96
CA MET A 86 1.12 24.75 -12.06
C MET A 86 0.15 25.60 -11.22
N SER A 87 -1.11 25.66 -11.62
CA SER A 87 -2.19 25.86 -10.66
C SER A 87 -2.19 24.61 -9.79
N TYR A 88 -1.88 24.77 -8.51
CA TYR A 88 -2.14 23.71 -7.54
C TYR A 88 -3.61 23.34 -7.67
N ASP A 89 -3.84 22.11 -8.14
CA ASP A 89 -5.17 21.51 -8.19
C ASP A 89 -5.65 21.41 -6.74
N ASP A 90 -6.54 22.34 -6.36
CA ASP A 90 -7.10 22.51 -5.02
C ASP A 90 -8.12 21.39 -4.70
N ASP A 91 -8.39 20.50 -5.66
CA ASP A 91 -9.44 19.47 -5.60
C ASP A 91 -8.94 18.08 -5.17
N LYS A 92 -7.68 17.94 -4.73
CA LYS A 92 -7.21 16.63 -4.21
C LYS A 92 -7.80 16.38 -2.82
N PRO A 93 -8.53 15.27 -2.60
CA PRO A 93 -9.17 14.99 -1.31
C PRO A 93 -8.18 15.02 -0.16
N THR A 94 -8.50 15.81 0.87
CA THR A 94 -7.64 15.98 2.04
C THR A 94 -7.99 14.95 3.11
N ILE A 95 -6.98 14.30 3.69
CA ILE A 95 -7.20 13.32 4.77
C ILE A 95 -7.35 14.07 6.09
N SER A 96 -8.56 14.56 6.40
CA SER A 96 -8.82 15.47 7.53
C SER A 96 -8.74 14.81 8.91
N PHE A 97 -8.89 13.49 8.99
CA PHE A 97 -8.81 12.72 10.23
C PHE A 97 -7.37 12.31 10.61
N LEU A 98 -6.37 12.67 9.80
CA LEU A 98 -4.96 12.49 10.11
C LEU A 98 -4.20 13.83 10.16
N PRO A 99 -3.21 13.96 11.06
CA PRO A 99 -2.82 13.00 12.10
C PRO A 99 -3.87 12.90 13.21
N LEU A 100 -3.89 11.77 13.92
CA LEU A 100 -4.78 11.62 15.09
C LEU A 100 -4.47 12.70 16.14
N PRO A 101 -5.48 13.22 16.86
CA PRO A 101 -5.27 14.17 17.94
C PRO A 101 -4.31 13.63 19.01
N LEU A 102 -3.52 14.49 19.64
CA LEU A 102 -2.63 14.10 20.74
C LEU A 102 -3.38 13.54 21.96
N SER A 103 -4.66 13.88 22.09
CA SER A 103 -5.56 13.38 23.12
C SER A 103 -6.20 12.03 22.78
N PHE A 104 -5.93 11.46 21.61
CA PHE A 104 -6.52 10.20 21.17
C PHE A 104 -6.02 9.04 22.05
N ASP A 105 -6.96 8.34 22.70
CA ASP A 105 -6.69 7.14 23.48
C ASP A 105 -7.10 5.90 22.68
N TYR A 106 -6.11 5.11 22.27
CA TYR A 106 -6.32 3.88 21.51
C TYR A 106 -7.05 2.78 22.29
N ILE A 107 -7.13 2.88 23.62
CA ILE A 107 -7.87 1.95 24.47
C ILE A 107 -9.35 2.34 24.51
N ASN A 108 -9.65 3.64 24.34
CA ASN A 108 -11.00 4.17 24.45
C ASN A 108 -11.80 3.94 23.15
N PRO A 109 -12.86 3.11 23.15
CA PRO A 109 -13.65 2.88 21.96
C PRO A 109 -14.35 4.15 21.44
N ALA A 110 -14.66 5.12 22.31
CA ALA A 110 -15.30 6.37 21.90
C ALA A 110 -14.42 7.23 20.98
N ASP A 111 -13.10 7.15 21.15
CA ASP A 111 -12.16 7.89 20.31
C ASP A 111 -12.11 7.23 18.92
N TRP A 112 -12.06 5.90 18.86
CA TRP A 112 -12.22 5.15 17.61
C TRP A 112 -13.57 5.40 16.92
N GLN A 113 -14.64 5.58 17.70
CA GLN A 113 -15.95 5.95 17.15
C GLN A 113 -15.93 7.28 16.41
N THR A 114 -15.14 8.23 16.89
CA THR A 114 -14.96 9.51 16.22
C THR A 114 -14.18 9.34 14.93
N VAL A 115 -13.11 8.55 14.96
CA VAL A 115 -12.26 8.30 13.79
C VAL A 115 -13.01 7.58 12.67
N TYR A 116 -13.68 6.45 12.94
CA TYR A 116 -14.36 5.73 11.84
C TYR A 116 -15.46 6.57 11.19
N ARG A 117 -16.15 7.43 11.96
CA ARG A 117 -17.17 8.34 11.40
C ARG A 117 -16.55 9.37 10.46
N GLN A 118 -15.42 9.96 10.84
CA GLN A 118 -14.70 10.90 9.98
C GLN A 118 -14.20 10.20 8.70
N ILE A 119 -13.70 8.97 8.81
CA ILE A 119 -13.29 8.18 7.64
C ILE A 119 -14.51 7.84 6.76
N GLN A 120 -15.64 7.46 7.35
CA GLN A 120 -16.87 7.16 6.61
C GLN A 120 -17.37 8.37 5.83
N GLU A 121 -17.43 9.53 6.46
CA GLU A 121 -17.81 10.78 5.80
C GLU A 121 -16.88 11.04 4.62
N TRP A 122 -15.57 11.06 4.88
CA TRP A 122 -14.56 11.30 3.85
C TRP A 122 -14.63 10.32 2.66
N LEU A 123 -14.76 9.01 2.91
CA LEU A 123 -14.91 8.00 1.86
C LEU A 123 -16.17 8.16 1.02
N THR A 124 -17.21 8.76 1.58
CA THR A 124 -18.52 8.85 0.94
C THR A 124 -18.81 10.20 0.31
N THR A 125 -17.99 11.22 0.59
CA THR A 125 -18.18 12.59 0.11
C THR A 125 -16.99 13.12 -0.69
N GLU A 126 -15.76 12.74 -0.36
CA GLU A 126 -14.56 13.38 -0.91
C GLU A 126 -13.74 12.49 -1.86
N VAL A 127 -13.86 11.16 -1.75
CA VAL A 127 -12.97 10.23 -2.45
C VAL A 127 -13.70 9.42 -3.51
N ASP A 128 -13.12 9.36 -4.71
CA ASP A 128 -13.59 8.49 -5.79
C ASP A 128 -13.39 7.00 -5.47
N THR A 129 -14.42 6.18 -5.68
CA THR A 129 -14.46 4.75 -5.30
C THR A 129 -13.45 3.90 -6.03
N GLU A 130 -13.05 4.30 -7.24
CA GLU A 130 -12.06 3.59 -8.05
C GLU A 130 -10.61 3.96 -7.69
N SER A 131 -10.41 4.92 -6.77
CA SER A 131 -9.09 5.38 -6.38
C SER A 131 -8.41 4.43 -5.39
N SER A 132 -7.07 4.36 -5.46
CA SER A 132 -6.26 3.67 -4.45
C SER A 132 -6.43 4.27 -3.06
N LEU A 133 -6.76 5.56 -2.99
CA LEU A 133 -7.03 6.29 -1.76
C LEU A 133 -8.31 5.81 -1.08
N TRP A 134 -9.33 5.47 -1.87
CA TRP A 134 -10.56 4.88 -1.36
C TRP A 134 -10.31 3.46 -0.82
N THR A 135 -9.52 2.66 -1.55
CA THR A 135 -9.12 1.32 -1.08
C THR A 135 -8.41 1.39 0.27
N TRP A 136 -7.41 2.28 0.39
CA TRP A 136 -6.71 2.52 1.66
C TRP A 136 -7.65 3.02 2.75
N GLY A 137 -8.53 3.98 2.43
CA GLY A 137 -9.49 4.53 3.36
C GLY A 137 -10.49 3.51 3.88
N ARG A 138 -10.92 2.57 3.03
CA ARG A 138 -11.79 1.45 3.40
C ARG A 138 -11.11 0.52 4.41
N ASP A 139 -9.84 0.18 4.19
CA ASP A 139 -9.09 -0.62 5.18
C ASP A 139 -8.91 0.16 6.50
N ALA A 140 -8.64 1.47 6.44
CA ALA A 140 -8.57 2.32 7.63
C ALA A 140 -9.92 2.44 8.36
N PHE A 141 -11.02 2.52 7.62
CA PHE A 141 -12.38 2.51 8.17
C PHE A 141 -12.64 1.22 8.95
N TRP A 142 -12.35 0.06 8.36
CA TRP A 142 -12.59 -1.23 9.00
C TRP A 142 -11.76 -1.42 10.26
N LEU A 143 -10.50 -0.97 10.24
CA LEU A 143 -9.64 -0.95 11.42
C LEU A 143 -10.26 -0.12 12.54
N ALA A 144 -10.65 1.12 12.24
CA ALA A 144 -11.24 2.02 13.23
C ALA A 144 -12.60 1.51 13.73
N PHE A 145 -13.42 0.91 12.87
CA PHE A 145 -14.72 0.36 13.21
C PHE A 145 -14.60 -0.83 14.16
N VAL A 146 -13.71 -1.78 13.87
CA VAL A 146 -13.46 -2.94 14.74
C VAL A 146 -12.89 -2.50 16.08
N ALA A 147 -12.00 -1.51 16.11
CA ALA A 147 -11.48 -0.96 17.35
C ALA A 147 -12.57 -0.24 18.19
N ALA A 148 -13.52 0.42 17.53
CA ALA A 148 -14.68 1.03 18.17
C ALA A 148 -15.71 0.01 18.70
N TYR A 149 -15.81 -1.15 18.04
CA TYR A 149 -16.76 -2.22 18.36
C TYR A 149 -16.07 -3.58 18.38
N PRO A 150 -15.27 -3.90 19.42
CA PRO A 150 -14.47 -5.14 19.46
C PRO A 150 -15.28 -6.44 19.42
N SER A 151 -16.59 -6.38 19.67
CA SER A 151 -17.50 -7.52 19.57
C SER A 151 -17.97 -7.83 18.14
N PHE A 152 -17.59 -7.02 17.15
CA PHE A 152 -17.92 -7.28 15.75
C PHE A 152 -17.22 -8.56 15.24
N PRO A 153 -17.92 -9.46 14.50
CA PRO A 153 -19.31 -9.33 14.02
C PRO A 153 -20.38 -9.89 14.98
N MET A 154 -19.98 -10.61 16.02
CA MET A 154 -20.86 -11.44 16.89
C MET A 154 -21.59 -10.66 18.01
N GLY A 155 -21.53 -9.33 18.00
CA GLY A 155 -22.08 -8.46 19.03
C GLY A 155 -23.01 -7.38 18.49
N LYS A 156 -23.16 -6.32 19.28
CA LYS A 156 -23.95 -5.14 18.88
C LYS A 156 -23.01 -4.08 18.30
N TRP A 157 -23.38 -3.59 17.14
CA TRP A 157 -22.64 -2.56 16.42
C TRP A 157 -23.64 -1.73 15.59
N PRO A 158 -23.32 -0.46 15.30
CA PRO A 158 -24.20 0.40 14.50
C PRO A 158 -24.08 0.06 13.01
N MET A 159 -25.16 0.22 12.25
CA MET A 159 -25.06 0.16 10.79
C MET A 159 -24.09 1.23 10.27
N TRP A 160 -23.22 0.84 9.34
CA TRP A 160 -22.37 1.74 8.57
C TRP A 160 -23.00 2.07 7.21
N ASP A 161 -22.41 3.01 6.48
CA ASP A 161 -22.89 3.36 5.14
C ASP A 161 -22.66 2.19 4.16
N PRO A 162 -23.71 1.67 3.49
CA PRO A 162 -23.60 0.49 2.62
C PRO A 162 -22.71 0.71 1.39
N ARG A 163 -22.33 1.95 1.07
CA ARG A 163 -21.33 2.26 0.04
C ARG A 163 -19.93 1.78 0.44
N ILE A 164 -19.69 1.49 1.71
CA ILE A 164 -18.46 0.89 2.21
C ILE A 164 -18.71 -0.63 2.34
N PRO A 165 -18.26 -1.43 1.36
CA PRO A 165 -18.47 -2.87 1.39
C PRO A 165 -17.62 -3.53 2.48
N LEU A 166 -18.11 -4.66 2.98
CA LEU A 166 -17.42 -5.54 3.92
C LEU A 166 -16.35 -6.37 3.18
N GLU A 167 -15.42 -5.67 2.56
CA GLU A 167 -14.36 -6.20 1.72
C GLU A 167 -13.07 -5.42 2.00
N GLY A 168 -11.93 -6.06 1.78
CA GLY A 168 -10.64 -5.45 2.00
C GLY A 168 -9.73 -6.34 2.82
N SER A 169 -8.43 -6.13 2.62
CA SER A 169 -7.39 -6.99 3.17
C SER A 169 -7.49 -7.11 4.69
N PHE A 170 -7.81 -6.02 5.39
CA PHE A 170 -7.92 -6.06 6.84
C PHE A 170 -9.15 -6.84 7.33
N ILE A 171 -10.33 -6.54 6.78
CA ILE A 171 -11.60 -7.03 7.34
C ILE A 171 -11.83 -8.51 7.03
N GLU A 172 -11.38 -8.99 5.88
CA GLU A 172 -11.45 -10.40 5.50
C GLU A 172 -10.66 -11.27 6.49
N HIS A 173 -9.40 -10.91 6.76
CA HIS A 173 -8.56 -11.61 7.75
C HIS A 173 -9.15 -11.54 9.16
N TRP A 174 -9.79 -10.43 9.53
CA TRP A 174 -10.45 -10.30 10.83
C TRP A 174 -11.63 -11.28 10.97
N LEU A 175 -12.46 -11.40 9.93
CA LEU A 175 -13.64 -12.26 9.91
C LEU A 175 -13.28 -13.75 9.91
N GLU A 176 -12.25 -14.15 9.17
CA GLU A 176 -11.72 -15.53 9.18
C GLU A 176 -11.34 -15.96 10.61
N ARG A 177 -10.53 -15.16 11.29
CA ARG A 177 -10.11 -15.43 12.67
C ARG A 177 -11.27 -15.48 13.66
N SER A 178 -12.28 -14.64 13.44
CA SER A 178 -13.46 -14.57 14.29
C SER A 178 -14.36 -15.80 14.12
N ASN A 179 -14.36 -16.42 12.95
CA ASN A 179 -15.12 -17.65 12.67
C ASN A 179 -14.44 -18.91 13.22
N ASP A 180 -13.11 -18.96 13.25
CA ASP A 180 -12.34 -20.08 13.80
C ASP A 180 -12.39 -20.18 15.34
N SER A 181 -12.95 -19.17 16.00
CA SER A 181 -13.07 -19.11 17.47
C SER A 181 -14.41 -19.66 18.01
N ASN A 182 -15.20 -20.31 17.16
CA ASN A 182 -16.44 -21.04 17.51
C ASN A 182 -16.20 -22.56 17.55
#